data_AF-A0A351Y7A6-F1
#
_entry.id   AF-A0A351Y7A6-F1
#
_cell.length_a   1.000
_cell.length_b   1.000
_cell.length_c   1.000
_cell.angle_alpha   90.00
_cell.angle_beta   90.00
_cell.angle_gamma   90.00
#
_symmetry.space_group_name_H-M   'P 1'
#
loop_
_entity.id
_entity.type
_entity.pdbx_description
1 polymer ?
#
loop_
_entity_poly.entity_id
_entity_poly.type
_entity_poly.pdbx_seq_one_letter_code
_entity_poly.pdbx_strand_id
1 'polypeptide(L)'
;MIDINQSQRANTDKDIDGKTVLDTLFKLNGKVNCAFNNDYDCDGPTNIQDNCPNDYNPSQKDTDSNNIGDVCSQDIDGDAIKNPLGIVDEE
;
A
#
# COMPACT_ATOMS: atom_id res chain seq x y z
N MET A 1 -11.91 -20.16 -14.27
CA MET A 1 -11.99 -19.30 -13.07
C MET A 1 -11.17 -18.07 -13.39
N ILE A 2 -11.77 -16.89 -13.31
CA ILE A 2 -11.10 -15.63 -13.62
C ILE A 2 -10.25 -15.29 -12.41
N ASP A 3 -8.94 -15.27 -12.59
CA ASP A 3 -7.99 -14.94 -11.54
C ASP A 3 -7.90 -13.41 -11.46
N ILE A 4 -8.50 -12.83 -10.42
CA ILE A 4 -8.70 -11.39 -10.23
C ILE A 4 -7.54 -10.74 -9.45
N ASN A 5 -6.49 -11.50 -9.13
CA ASN A 5 -5.50 -11.12 -8.10
C ASN A 5 -4.08 -10.85 -8.59
N GLN A 6 -3.90 -10.37 -9.82
CA GLN A 6 -2.61 -9.82 -10.25
C GLN A 6 -2.79 -8.52 -11.04
N SER A 7 -3.38 -7.50 -10.40
CA SER A 7 -3.42 -6.13 -10.94
C SER A 7 -2.08 -5.39 -10.81
N GLN A 8 -1.05 -6.02 -10.25
CA GLN A 8 0.31 -5.62 -10.58
C GLN A 8 0.63 -6.18 -11.97
N ARG A 9 0.11 -5.51 -13.00
CA ARG A 9 0.78 -5.49 -14.29
C ARG A 9 2.16 -4.89 -14.03
N ALA A 10 3.09 -5.75 -13.63
CA ALA A 10 4.50 -5.56 -13.87
C ALA A 10 4.62 -5.37 -15.39
N ASN A 11 4.56 -4.10 -15.79
CA ASN A 11 5.02 -3.69 -17.08
C ASN A 11 6.45 -4.21 -17.18
N THR A 12 6.71 -5.09 -18.14
CA THR A 12 8.04 -5.67 -18.37
C THR A 12 9.01 -4.65 -18.99
N ASP A 13 8.65 -3.38 -18.96
CA ASP A 13 9.54 -2.26 -19.27
C ASP A 13 10.52 -2.04 -18.13
N LYS A 14 11.81 -2.22 -18.43
CA LYS A 14 12.91 -2.16 -17.49
C LYS A 14 13.39 -0.74 -17.18
N ASP A 15 12.70 0.31 -17.62
CA ASP A 15 13.09 1.69 -17.34
C ASP A 15 12.52 2.18 -16.00
N ILE A 16 13.29 1.94 -14.94
CA ILE A 16 13.17 2.61 -13.63
C ILE A 16 13.94 3.96 -13.62
N ASP A 17 14.55 4.38 -14.74
CA ASP A 17 15.43 5.56 -14.79
C ASP A 17 14.79 6.86 -15.32
N GLY A 18 13.51 6.85 -15.73
CA GLY A 18 12.70 8.06 -15.87
C GLY A 18 12.91 8.89 -17.13
N LYS A 19 13.49 8.33 -18.21
CA LYS A 19 13.96 9.13 -19.36
C LYS A 19 13.08 9.12 -20.60
N THR A 20 12.02 8.32 -20.66
CA THR A 20 11.19 8.20 -21.87
C THR A 20 9.74 8.67 -21.68
N VAL A 21 9.08 9.01 -22.80
CA VAL A 21 7.65 9.36 -22.84
C VAL A 21 6.79 8.17 -22.39
N LEU A 22 7.31 6.94 -22.54
CA LEU A 22 6.66 5.70 -22.14
C LEU A 22 6.54 5.62 -20.61
N ASP A 23 7.58 6.00 -19.85
CA ASP A 23 7.51 6.12 -18.38
C ASP A 23 6.44 7.11 -17.93
N THR A 24 6.29 8.21 -18.68
CA THR A 24 5.26 9.21 -18.38
C THR A 24 3.88 8.61 -18.61
N LEU A 25 3.67 7.86 -19.69
CA LEU A 25 2.43 7.12 -19.96
C LEU A 25 2.14 6.04 -18.92
N PHE A 26 3.14 5.31 -18.42
CA PHE A 26 2.97 4.30 -17.37
C PHE A 26 2.68 4.93 -16.00
N LYS A 27 3.36 6.02 -15.63
CA LYS A 27 3.07 6.80 -14.41
C LYS A 27 1.70 7.46 -14.47
N LEU A 28 1.29 7.94 -15.65
CA LEU A 28 -0.05 8.48 -15.86
C LEU A 28 -1.10 7.38 -15.71
N ASN A 29 -0.90 6.18 -16.28
CA ASN A 29 -1.84 5.08 -16.10
C ASN A 29 -1.97 4.63 -14.63
N GLY A 30 -0.86 4.63 -13.87
CA GLY A 30 -0.88 4.36 -12.43
C GLY A 30 -1.69 5.42 -11.67
N LYS A 31 -1.36 6.71 -11.84
CA LYS A 31 -2.07 7.83 -11.18
C LYS A 31 -3.55 7.94 -11.57
N VAL A 32 -3.85 7.69 -12.84
CA VAL A 32 -5.21 7.66 -13.37
C VAL A 32 -5.99 6.52 -12.71
N ASN A 33 -5.36 5.36 -12.49
CA ASN A 33 -6.00 4.23 -11.83
C ASN A 33 -6.33 4.50 -10.35
N CYS A 34 -5.45 5.16 -9.58
CA CYS A 34 -5.77 5.48 -8.17
C CYS A 34 -6.95 6.44 -8.06
N ALA A 35 -6.99 7.48 -8.90
CA ALA A 35 -8.09 8.43 -8.91
C ALA A 35 -9.44 7.81 -9.30
N PHE A 36 -9.46 6.81 -10.20
CA PHE A 36 -10.68 6.10 -10.57
C PHE A 36 -11.15 5.09 -9.52
N ASN A 37 -10.22 4.49 -8.76
CA ASN A 37 -10.54 3.44 -7.79
C ASN A 37 -10.80 4.00 -6.38
N ASN A 38 -10.77 5.33 -6.17
CA ASN A 38 -10.78 5.94 -4.84
C ASN A 38 -9.72 5.31 -3.93
N ASP A 39 -8.48 5.41 -4.39
CA ASP A 39 -7.27 4.98 -3.69
C ASP A 39 -6.40 6.25 -3.59
N TYR A 40 -6.24 6.78 -2.37
CA TYR A 40 -5.63 8.07 -2.13
C TYR A 40 -4.10 8.04 -2.15
N ASP A 41 -3.49 6.92 -1.76
CA ASP A 41 -2.04 6.78 -1.65
C ASP A 41 -1.43 5.92 -2.77
N CYS A 42 -2.26 5.37 -3.65
CA CYS A 42 -1.91 4.60 -4.84
C CYS A 42 -1.22 3.26 -4.52
N ASP A 43 -1.54 2.62 -3.40
CA ASP A 43 -0.85 1.43 -2.92
C ASP A 43 -1.51 0.10 -3.35
N GLY A 44 -2.76 0.15 -3.82
CA GLY A 44 -3.49 -0.95 -4.45
C GLY A 44 -4.93 -1.13 -3.94
N PRO A 45 -5.13 -1.40 -2.64
CA PRO A 45 -6.42 -1.31 -1.97
C PRO A 45 -7.18 0.00 -2.22
N THR A 46 -8.51 -0.09 -2.24
CA THR A 46 -9.34 1.13 -2.23
C THR A 46 -9.41 1.68 -0.80
N ASN A 47 -9.68 2.97 -0.61
CA ASN A 47 -9.75 3.60 0.71
C ASN A 47 -10.69 2.91 1.72
N ILE A 48 -11.66 2.12 1.24
CA ILE A 48 -12.60 1.37 2.10
C ILE A 48 -12.06 0.00 2.54
N GLN A 49 -11.03 -0.51 1.87
CA GLN A 49 -10.36 -1.78 2.12
C GLN A 49 -8.95 -1.60 2.67
N ASP A 50 -8.42 -0.38 2.60
CA ASP A 50 -7.10 0.01 3.04
C ASP A 50 -7.08 0.25 4.55
N ASN A 51 -6.18 -0.44 5.25
CA ASN A 51 -5.97 -0.25 6.69
C ASN A 51 -5.10 0.98 7.01
N CYS A 52 -4.53 1.66 6.01
CA CYS A 52 -3.91 2.98 6.11
C CYS A 52 -4.22 3.88 4.89
N PRO A 53 -5.47 4.39 4.74
CA PRO A 53 -5.96 5.10 3.53
C PRO A 53 -5.21 6.34 3.04
N ASN A 54 -4.14 6.77 3.72
CA ASN A 54 -3.36 7.94 3.36
C ASN A 54 -1.84 7.66 3.36
N ASP A 55 -1.41 6.46 3.72
CA ASP A 55 0.00 6.13 3.97
C ASP A 55 0.37 4.82 3.25
N TYR A 56 1.07 4.95 2.12
CA TYR A 56 1.43 3.85 1.23
C TYR A 56 1.91 2.59 1.96
N ASN A 57 1.11 1.53 1.94
CA ASN A 57 1.40 0.26 2.61
C ASN A 57 0.86 -0.99 1.86
N PRO A 58 1.36 -1.32 0.65
CA PRO A 58 0.78 -2.35 -0.21
C PRO A 58 0.68 -3.76 0.39
N SER A 59 1.48 -4.05 1.42
CA SER A 59 1.44 -5.33 2.13
C SER A 59 0.26 -5.44 3.10
N GLN A 60 -0.39 -4.32 3.44
CA GLN A 60 -1.52 -4.21 4.35
C GLN A 60 -1.25 -4.95 5.67
N LYS A 61 -0.02 -4.83 6.19
CA LYS A 61 0.40 -5.53 7.41
C LYS A 61 -0.33 -4.89 8.60
N ASP A 62 -0.92 -5.74 9.43
CA ASP A 62 -1.69 -5.39 10.62
C ASP A 62 -1.38 -6.45 11.68
N THR A 63 -0.45 -6.14 12.57
CA THR A 63 0.13 -7.12 13.51
C THR A 63 -0.83 -7.49 14.63
N ASP A 64 -1.64 -6.55 15.11
CA ASP A 64 -2.61 -6.77 16.19
C ASP A 64 -4.04 -7.07 15.68
N SER A 65 -4.25 -7.04 14.36
CA SER A 65 -5.52 -7.35 13.68
C SER A 65 -6.67 -6.40 14.05
N ASN A 66 -6.36 -5.13 14.32
CA ASN A 66 -7.36 -4.12 14.69
C ASN A 66 -7.93 -3.33 13.48
N ASN A 67 -7.47 -3.61 12.26
CA ASN A 67 -7.74 -2.91 10.99
C ASN A 67 -7.08 -1.53 10.84
N ILE A 68 -6.07 -1.22 11.65
CA ILE A 68 -5.16 -0.09 11.50
C ILE A 68 -3.81 -0.69 11.12
N GLY A 69 -3.33 -0.41 9.92
CA GLY A 69 -2.09 -1.01 9.45
C GLY A 69 -0.89 -0.55 10.27
N ASP A 70 0.15 -1.38 10.30
CA ASP A 70 1.40 -1.13 11.02
C ASP A 70 2.03 0.22 10.64
N VAL A 71 1.83 0.67 9.39
CA VAL A 71 2.39 1.91 8.85
C VAL A 71 1.77 3.16 9.49
N CYS A 72 0.47 3.13 9.77
CA CYS A 72 -0.28 4.25 10.35
C CYS A 72 -0.64 4.05 11.83
N SER A 73 -0.26 2.92 12.43
CA SER A 73 -0.46 2.65 13.86
C SER A 73 0.58 3.32 14.75
N GLN A 74 0.16 3.75 15.95
CA GLN A 74 1.06 4.22 17.02
C GLN A 74 1.46 3.10 18.00
N ASP A 75 0.85 1.94 17.88
CA ASP A 75 0.96 0.78 18.77
C ASP A 75 0.76 -0.45 17.85
N ILE A 76 1.86 -1.03 17.37
CA ILE A 76 1.80 -2.03 16.29
C ILE A 76 1.25 -3.37 16.78
N ASP A 77 1.52 -3.73 18.04
CA ASP A 77 1.18 -5.02 18.65
C ASP A 77 0.00 -4.96 19.64
N GLY A 78 -0.52 -3.77 19.93
CA GLY A 78 -1.78 -3.58 20.67
C GLY A 78 -1.62 -3.81 22.17
N ASP A 79 -0.41 -3.66 22.72
CA ASP A 79 -0.08 -3.88 24.12
C ASP A 79 -0.31 -2.64 25.02
N ALA A 80 -0.81 -1.55 24.42
CA ALA A 80 -1.00 -0.23 25.03
C ALA A 80 0.30 0.54 25.34
N ILE A 81 1.43 0.14 24.76
CA ILE A 81 2.72 0.83 24.80
C ILE A 81 3.04 1.35 23.40
N LYS A 82 3.17 2.68 23.28
CA LYS A 82 3.42 3.31 21.98
C LYS A 82 4.76 2.88 21.38
N ASN A 83 4.80 2.69 20.06
CA ASN A 83 6.05 2.65 19.29
C ASN A 83 6.85 3.94 19.53
N PRO A 84 8.19 3.92 19.63
CA PRO A 84 9.14 2.80 19.70
C PRO A 84 9.48 2.42 21.17
N LEU A 85 8.64 2.82 22.12
CA LEU A 85 8.77 2.51 23.54
C LEU A 85 8.25 1.09 23.83
N GLY A 86 7.32 0.59 23.01
CA GLY A 86 6.98 -0.82 22.84
C GLY A 86 7.93 -1.45 21.84
N ILE A 87 8.62 -2.52 22.26
CA ILE A 87 9.31 -3.43 21.36
C ILE A 87 8.19 -4.27 20.74
N VAL A 88 8.26 -4.56 19.44
CA VAL A 88 7.45 -5.63 18.84
C VAL A 88 7.82 -6.91 19.57
N ASP A 89 7.15 -7.20 20.68
CA ASP A 89 7.55 -8.26 21.59
C ASP A 89 7.38 -9.57 20.82
N GLU A 90 8.52 -10.21 20.54
CA GLU A 90 8.54 -11.60 20.11
C GLU A 90 7.86 -12.43 21.19
N GLU A 91 6.71 -13.03 20.85
CA GLU A 91 5.99 -14.15 21.50
C GLU A 91 6.18 -14.36 23.02
#